data_AF-A0A143B3R1-F1
#
_entry.id   AF-A0A143B3R1-F1
#
_cell.length_a   1.000
_cell.length_b   1.000
_cell.length_c   1.000
_cell.angle_alpha   90.00
_cell.angle_beta   90.00
_cell.angle_gamma   90.00
#
_symmetry.space_group_name_H-M   'P 1'
#
loop_
_entity.id
_entity.type
_entity.pdbx_description
1 polymer ?
#
loop_
_entity_poly.entity_id
_entity_poly.type
_entity_poly.pdbx_seq_one_letter_code
_entity_poly.pdbx_strand_id
1 'polypeptide(L)'
;MKYKPGKESEWPAVRATRQSLLDLPLAAYKKYRDVVRLGFERSAKSLRQQQVHRVNDLPYQSQLVPLAAIFADIGEKAEHTTNNEKIARWYWCGVFGELYGSAAETRFAKDIMEVPAWLDGSPEPVTVLDGVLLADRLLTMRSRLSAAYKGFHVLLMREGARDFRSGQTYDQTVFFAKDPRSETLRQRF
;
A
#
# COMPACT_ATOMS: atom_id res chain seq x y z
N MET A 1 -19.44 -13.48 -0.15
CA MET A 1 -19.17 -14.94 -0.19
C MET A 1 -17.97 -15.15 0.70
N LYS A 2 -18.12 -15.75 1.88
CA LYS A 2 -17.00 -15.90 2.83
C LYS A 2 -16.10 -17.02 2.32
N TYR A 3 -14.99 -16.66 1.71
CA TYR A 3 -13.92 -17.58 1.33
C TYR A 3 -13.28 -18.08 2.63
N LYS A 4 -13.35 -19.39 2.89
CA LYS A 4 -12.50 -20.04 3.90
C LYS A 4 -11.21 -20.43 3.17
N PRO A 5 -10.01 -20.00 3.61
CA PRO A 5 -8.80 -20.31 2.87
C PRO A 5 -8.56 -21.82 2.94
N GLY A 6 -8.71 -22.49 1.79
CA GLY A 6 -8.18 -23.83 1.55
C GLY A 6 -6.66 -23.78 1.36
N LYS A 7 -6.03 -24.92 1.09
CA LYS A 7 -4.58 -24.95 0.77
C LYS A 7 -4.30 -24.06 -0.45
N GLU A 8 -3.10 -23.47 -0.56
CA GLU A 8 -2.72 -22.57 -1.68
C GLU A 8 -3.03 -23.18 -3.07
N SER A 9 -2.92 -24.50 -3.19
CA SER A 9 -3.27 -25.27 -4.40
C SER A 9 -4.75 -25.21 -4.82
N GLU A 10 -5.65 -24.79 -3.93
CA GLU A 10 -7.11 -24.70 -4.15
C GLU A 10 -7.56 -23.26 -4.46
N TRP A 11 -6.62 -22.31 -4.53
CA TRP A 11 -6.94 -20.92 -4.79
C TRP A 11 -7.31 -20.71 -6.27
N PRO A 12 -8.32 -19.88 -6.57
CA PRO A 12 -8.62 -19.54 -7.95
C PRO A 12 -7.43 -18.83 -8.57
N ALA A 13 -7.17 -19.11 -9.86
CA ALA A 13 -6.11 -18.42 -10.58
C ALA A 13 -6.42 -16.92 -10.70
N VAL A 14 -5.69 -16.08 -9.97
CA VAL A 14 -5.78 -14.62 -10.05
C VAL A 14 -4.77 -14.12 -11.09
N ARG A 15 -5.25 -13.39 -12.11
CA ARG A 15 -4.41 -12.81 -13.17
C ARG A 15 -4.66 -11.31 -13.29
N ALA A 16 -3.60 -10.53 -13.15
CA ALA A 16 -3.64 -9.07 -13.26
C ALA A 16 -3.02 -8.55 -14.58
N THR A 17 -3.14 -9.31 -15.67
CA THR A 17 -2.52 -8.95 -16.95
C THR A 17 -3.38 -7.98 -17.75
N ARG A 18 -2.76 -7.29 -18.71
CA ARG A 18 -3.50 -6.43 -19.68
C ARG A 18 -4.60 -7.19 -20.42
N GLN A 19 -4.35 -8.45 -20.80
CA GLN A 19 -5.35 -9.26 -21.50
C GLN A 19 -6.57 -9.53 -20.61
N SER A 20 -6.35 -9.88 -19.33
CA SER A 20 -7.45 -10.06 -18.37
C SER A 20 -8.33 -8.81 -18.21
N LEU A 21 -7.74 -7.61 -18.34
CA LEU A 21 -8.50 -6.36 -18.28
C LEU A 21 -9.37 -6.16 -19.53
N LEU A 22 -8.86 -6.51 -20.72
CA LEU A 22 -9.63 -6.43 -21.97
C LEU A 22 -10.79 -7.44 -21.99
N ASP A 23 -10.60 -8.59 -21.37
CA ASP A 23 -11.60 -9.65 -21.29
C ASP A 23 -12.58 -9.47 -20.10
N LEU A 24 -12.48 -8.37 -19.34
CA LEU A 24 -13.31 -8.12 -18.16
C LEU A 24 -14.79 -7.95 -18.54
N PRO A 25 -15.69 -8.86 -18.13
CA PRO A 25 -17.10 -8.72 -18.47
C PRO A 25 -17.72 -7.48 -17.85
N LEU A 26 -18.54 -6.74 -18.62
CA LEU A 26 -19.21 -5.53 -18.13
C LEU A 26 -20.03 -5.78 -16.86
N ALA A 27 -20.69 -6.93 -16.76
CA ALA A 27 -21.45 -7.31 -15.57
C ALA A 27 -20.55 -7.43 -14.33
N ALA A 28 -19.35 -8.00 -14.47
CA ALA A 28 -18.37 -8.07 -13.40
C ALA A 28 -17.86 -6.68 -13.01
N TYR A 29 -17.51 -5.84 -13.99
CA TYR A 29 -17.11 -4.45 -13.72
C TYR A 29 -18.18 -3.69 -12.94
N LYS A 30 -19.45 -3.72 -13.41
CA LYS A 30 -20.57 -3.05 -12.74
C LYS A 30 -20.80 -3.56 -11.32
N LYS A 31 -20.57 -4.85 -11.08
CA LYS A 31 -20.69 -5.47 -9.75
C LYS A 31 -19.61 -4.99 -8.78
N TYR A 32 -18.37 -4.84 -9.24
CA TYR A 32 -17.23 -4.56 -8.35
C TYR A 32 -16.77 -3.10 -8.32
N ARG A 33 -17.22 -2.24 -9.25
CA ARG A 33 -16.74 -0.85 -9.37
C ARG A 33 -16.78 -0.04 -8.07
N ASP A 34 -17.86 -0.15 -7.29
CA ASP A 34 -18.05 0.68 -6.11
C ASP A 34 -17.23 0.18 -4.92
N VAL A 35 -17.12 -1.13 -4.75
CA VAL A 35 -16.27 -1.72 -3.70
C VAL A 35 -14.78 -1.48 -3.98
N VAL A 36 -14.36 -1.53 -5.25
CA VAL A 36 -12.99 -1.19 -5.65
C VAL A 36 -12.71 0.30 -5.43
N ARG A 37 -13.65 1.19 -5.78
CA ARG A 37 -13.53 2.63 -5.50
C ARG A 37 -13.32 2.88 -4.01
N LEU A 38 -14.16 2.27 -3.16
CA LEU A 38 -14.03 2.37 -1.71
C LEU A 38 -12.71 1.79 -1.19
N GLY A 39 -12.21 0.72 -1.82
CA GLY A 39 -10.87 0.17 -1.54
C GLY A 39 -9.75 1.19 -1.76
N PHE A 40 -9.81 1.97 -2.84
CA PHE A 40 -8.86 3.07 -3.08
C PHE A 40 -9.00 4.21 -2.06
N GLU A 41 -10.23 4.58 -1.70
CA GLU A 41 -10.49 5.60 -0.67
C GLU A 41 -9.90 5.18 0.69
N ARG A 42 -10.12 3.93 1.09
CA ARG A 42 -9.54 3.32 2.30
C ARG A 42 -8.02 3.25 2.24
N SER A 43 -7.45 2.91 1.07
CA SER A 43 -6.00 2.93 0.85
C SER A 43 -5.42 4.32 1.09
N ALA A 44 -6.06 5.36 0.56
CA ALA A 44 -5.62 6.74 0.76
C ALA A 44 -5.68 7.15 2.25
N LYS A 45 -6.73 6.73 2.99
CA LYS A 45 -6.83 6.96 4.43
C LYS A 45 -5.70 6.26 5.21
N SER A 46 -5.42 4.99 4.91
CA SER A 46 -4.34 4.23 5.55
C SER A 46 -2.97 4.85 5.25
N LEU A 47 -2.71 5.23 4.00
CA LEU A 47 -1.46 5.88 3.59
C LEU A 47 -1.25 7.24 4.29
N ARG A 48 -2.31 8.03 4.48
CA ARG A 48 -2.23 9.28 5.27
C ARG A 48 -1.87 9.00 6.73
N GLN A 49 -2.38 7.93 7.33
CA GLN A 49 -1.98 7.52 8.69
C GLN A 49 -0.50 7.13 8.75
N GLN A 50 0.06 6.64 7.64
CA GLN A 50 1.50 6.38 7.49
C GLN A 50 2.32 7.63 7.09
N GLN A 51 1.72 8.82 7.06
CA GLN A 51 2.34 10.10 6.62
C GLN A 51 2.70 10.20 5.13
N VAL A 52 2.06 9.41 4.28
CA VAL A 52 2.16 9.54 2.81
C VAL A 52 1.07 10.48 2.31
N HIS A 53 1.44 11.69 1.89
CA HIS A 53 0.48 12.75 1.54
C HIS A 53 0.35 13.04 0.04
N ARG A 54 1.44 12.86 -0.73
CA ARG A 54 1.41 13.08 -2.20
C ARG A 54 1.65 11.79 -2.96
N VAL A 55 1.14 11.77 -4.18
CA VAL A 55 1.41 10.72 -5.17
C VAL A 55 2.90 10.56 -5.44
N ASN A 56 3.66 11.65 -5.41
CA ASN A 56 5.12 11.61 -5.61
C ASN A 56 5.87 10.93 -4.46
N ASP A 57 5.30 10.97 -3.25
CA ASP A 57 5.89 10.41 -2.04
C ASP A 57 5.58 8.92 -1.89
N LEU A 58 4.69 8.36 -2.73
CA LEU A 58 4.42 6.92 -2.77
C LEU A 58 5.73 6.15 -3.08
N PRO A 59 6.17 5.27 -2.17
CA PRO A 59 7.29 4.37 -2.41
C PRO A 59 7.10 3.51 -3.66
N TYR A 60 5.95 2.82 -3.74
CA TYR A 60 5.52 2.06 -4.91
C TYR A 60 4.09 2.44 -5.28
N GLN A 61 3.92 3.04 -6.45
CA GLN A 61 2.60 3.23 -7.05
C GLN A 61 1.95 1.89 -7.41
N SER A 62 2.76 0.90 -7.80
CA SER A 62 2.31 -0.46 -8.12
C SER A 62 1.64 -1.14 -6.92
N GLN A 63 2.20 -1.01 -5.71
CA GLN A 63 1.66 -1.62 -4.49
C GLN A 63 0.32 -1.02 -4.04
N LEU A 64 -0.06 0.16 -4.56
CA LEU A 64 -1.39 0.73 -4.31
C LEU A 64 -2.52 -0.17 -4.86
N VAL A 65 -2.25 -0.89 -5.95
CA VAL A 65 -3.24 -1.78 -6.59
C VAL A 65 -3.64 -2.94 -5.67
N PRO A 66 -2.73 -3.80 -5.17
CA PRO A 66 -3.10 -4.84 -4.22
C PRO A 66 -3.62 -4.27 -2.90
N LEU A 67 -3.11 -3.14 -2.41
CA LEU A 67 -3.63 -2.50 -1.19
C LEU A 67 -5.12 -2.16 -1.33
N ALA A 68 -5.51 -1.55 -2.45
CA ALA A 68 -6.91 -1.22 -2.72
C ALA A 68 -7.80 -2.46 -2.88
N ALA A 69 -7.29 -3.50 -3.56
CA ALA A 69 -8.00 -4.77 -3.70
C ALA A 69 -8.21 -5.47 -2.34
N ILE A 70 -7.19 -5.49 -1.48
CA ILE A 70 -7.29 -6.02 -0.11
C ILE A 70 -8.34 -5.24 0.68
N PHE A 71 -8.32 -3.90 0.66
CA PHE A 71 -9.33 -3.09 1.34
C PHE A 71 -10.76 -3.27 0.79
N ALA A 72 -10.89 -3.55 -0.50
CA ALA A 72 -12.17 -3.86 -1.13
C ALA A 72 -12.71 -5.23 -0.66
N ASP A 73 -11.83 -6.22 -0.49
CA ASP A 73 -12.20 -7.57 -0.06
C ASP A 73 -12.56 -7.64 1.44
N ILE A 74 -11.71 -7.06 2.30
CA ILE A 74 -11.88 -7.18 3.76
C ILE A 74 -13.01 -6.29 4.30
N GLY A 75 -13.42 -5.26 3.55
CA GLY A 75 -14.54 -4.40 3.93
C GLY A 75 -14.31 -3.66 5.26
N GLU A 76 -15.30 -3.72 6.15
CA GLU A 76 -15.25 -3.10 7.48
C GLU A 76 -14.20 -3.70 8.42
N LYS A 77 -13.65 -4.89 8.12
CA LYS A 77 -12.53 -5.44 8.91
C LYS A 77 -11.33 -4.51 8.94
N ALA A 78 -11.22 -3.60 7.97
CA ALA A 78 -10.22 -2.55 7.89
C ALA A 78 -10.30 -1.53 9.04
N GLU A 79 -11.40 -1.45 9.79
CA GLU A 79 -11.52 -0.50 10.91
C GLU A 79 -10.86 -1.01 12.20
N HIS A 80 -10.57 -2.32 12.29
CA HIS A 80 -9.89 -2.90 13.43
C HIS A 80 -8.40 -2.54 13.45
N THR A 81 -7.93 -1.99 14.57
CA THR A 81 -6.53 -1.57 14.76
C THR A 81 -5.52 -2.68 14.45
N THR A 82 -5.75 -3.91 14.94
CA THR A 82 -4.88 -5.06 14.69
C THR A 82 -4.75 -5.40 13.20
N ASN A 83 -5.83 -5.24 12.42
CA ASN A 83 -5.78 -5.48 10.98
C ASN A 83 -5.00 -4.36 10.28
N ASN A 84 -5.19 -3.11 10.69
CA ASN A 84 -4.40 -1.98 10.17
C ASN A 84 -2.90 -2.14 10.45
N GLU A 85 -2.51 -2.62 11.62
CA GLU A 85 -1.11 -2.88 11.96
C GLU A 85 -0.51 -3.98 11.08
N LYS A 86 -1.23 -5.09 10.86
CA LYS A 86 -0.81 -6.15 9.93
C LYS A 86 -0.67 -5.64 8.50
N ILE A 87 -1.65 -4.87 8.01
CA ILE A 87 -1.61 -4.27 6.67
C ILE A 87 -0.44 -3.28 6.55
N ALA A 88 -0.20 -2.46 7.57
CA ALA A 88 0.95 -1.55 7.59
C ALA A 88 2.28 -2.32 7.56
N ARG A 89 2.39 -3.42 8.32
CA ARG A 89 3.57 -4.31 8.27
C ARG A 89 3.78 -4.88 6.87
N TRP A 90 2.74 -5.47 6.27
CA TRP A 90 2.81 -5.97 4.89
C TRP A 90 3.23 -4.87 3.89
N TYR A 91 2.64 -3.68 4.02
CA TYR A 91 2.96 -2.55 3.17
C TYR A 91 4.45 -2.21 3.25
N TRP A 92 4.97 -2.02 4.46
CA TRP A 92 6.36 -1.65 4.68
C TRP A 92 7.35 -2.76 4.33
N CYS A 93 7.02 -4.04 4.54
CA CYS A 93 7.82 -5.18 4.06
C CYS A 93 7.95 -5.14 2.53
N GLY A 94 6.86 -4.86 1.83
CA GLY A 94 6.85 -4.66 0.38
C GLY A 94 7.74 -3.51 -0.11
N VAL A 95 7.69 -2.38 0.59
CA VAL A 95 8.49 -1.18 0.28
C VAL A 95 9.97 -1.43 0.52
N PHE A 96 10.34 -1.91 1.71
CA PHE A 96 11.74 -2.04 2.12
C PHE A 96 12.45 -3.27 1.57
N GLY A 97 11.70 -4.34 1.25
CA GLY A 97 12.21 -5.43 0.42
C GLY A 97 12.30 -5.08 -1.07
N GLU A 98 11.88 -3.88 -1.46
CA GLU A 98 11.83 -3.40 -2.85
C GLU A 98 11.06 -4.35 -3.80
N LEU A 99 10.00 -5.00 -3.29
CA LEU A 99 9.39 -6.21 -3.88
C LEU A 99 8.44 -5.96 -5.06
N TYR A 100 8.13 -4.69 -5.38
CA TYR A 100 7.20 -4.30 -6.46
C TYR A 100 7.87 -3.56 -7.62
N GLY A 101 9.21 -3.60 -7.71
CA GLY A 101 9.98 -3.03 -8.82
C GLY A 101 10.00 -3.90 -10.08
N SER A 102 9.78 -5.21 -9.92
CA SER A 102 9.70 -6.20 -11.01
C SER A 102 8.68 -7.29 -10.66
N ALA A 103 8.15 -7.98 -11.68
CA ALA A 103 7.17 -9.07 -11.53
C ALA A 103 5.95 -8.75 -10.61
N ALA A 104 5.54 -7.48 -10.58
CA ALA A 104 4.55 -6.98 -9.63
C ALA A 104 3.18 -7.70 -9.77
N GLU A 105 2.75 -8.04 -11.00
CA GLU A 105 1.47 -8.71 -11.24
C GLU A 105 1.36 -10.08 -10.54
N THR A 106 2.43 -10.89 -10.57
CA THR A 106 2.46 -12.18 -9.87
C THR A 106 2.37 -11.98 -8.36
N ARG A 107 3.06 -10.96 -7.84
CA ARG A 107 3.02 -10.64 -6.40
C ARG A 107 1.64 -10.13 -5.99
N PHE A 108 0.99 -9.30 -6.80
CA PHE A 108 -0.40 -8.85 -6.57
C PHE A 108 -1.36 -10.04 -6.41
N ALA A 109 -1.26 -11.02 -7.31
CA ALA A 109 -2.12 -12.20 -7.29
C ALA A 109 -1.99 -12.98 -5.97
N LYS A 110 -0.77 -13.09 -5.44
CA LYS A 110 -0.51 -13.71 -4.14
C LYS A 110 -1.02 -12.86 -2.98
N ASP A 111 -0.64 -11.58 -2.93
CA ASP A 111 -0.96 -10.70 -1.80
C ASP A 111 -2.47 -10.54 -1.58
N ILE A 112 -3.25 -10.44 -2.65
CA ILE A 112 -4.71 -10.28 -2.57
C ILE A 112 -5.37 -11.52 -1.92
N MET A 113 -4.72 -12.67 -1.96
CA MET A 113 -5.21 -13.90 -1.34
C MET A 113 -4.58 -14.13 0.05
N GLU A 114 -3.27 -13.98 0.17
CA GLU A 114 -2.51 -14.23 1.40
C GLU A 114 -2.82 -13.22 2.50
N VAL A 115 -2.94 -11.93 2.17
CA VAL A 115 -3.15 -10.89 3.20
C VAL A 115 -4.51 -11.06 3.88
N PRO A 116 -5.65 -11.16 3.18
CA PRO A 116 -6.94 -11.42 3.85
C PRO A 116 -6.93 -12.72 4.68
N ALA A 117 -6.31 -13.78 4.17
CA ALA A 117 -6.18 -15.04 4.89
C ALA A 117 -5.35 -14.90 6.18
N TRP A 118 -4.26 -14.11 6.14
CA TRP A 118 -3.42 -13.80 7.31
C TRP A 118 -4.14 -12.95 8.35
N LEU A 119 -4.99 -12.02 7.91
CA LEU A 119 -5.86 -11.26 8.82
C LEU A 119 -6.81 -12.20 9.59
N ASP A 120 -7.28 -13.26 8.94
CA ASP A 120 -8.15 -14.29 9.52
C ASP A 120 -7.39 -15.40 10.28
N GLY A 121 -6.07 -15.26 10.48
CA GLY A 121 -5.26 -16.15 11.32
C GLY A 121 -4.46 -17.23 10.57
N SER A 122 -4.41 -17.18 9.24
CA SER A 122 -3.49 -18.00 8.44
C SER A 122 -2.02 -17.55 8.63
N PRO A 123 -1.01 -18.27 8.09
CA PRO A 123 0.39 -17.84 8.16
C PRO A 123 0.67 -16.47 7.50
N GLU A 124 1.86 -15.93 7.76
CA GLU A 124 2.30 -14.65 7.18
C GLU A 124 2.41 -14.73 5.65
N PRO A 125 2.03 -13.66 4.91
CA PRO A 125 2.21 -13.58 3.46
C PRO A 125 3.69 -13.67 3.07
N VAL A 126 3.95 -14.23 1.89
CA VAL A 126 5.30 -14.31 1.32
C VAL A 126 5.95 -12.94 1.22
N THR A 127 5.19 -11.87 0.93
CA THR A 127 5.70 -10.49 0.91
C THR A 127 6.20 -10.02 2.28
N VAL A 128 5.63 -10.50 3.39
CA VAL A 128 6.13 -10.19 4.73
C VAL A 128 7.43 -10.96 5.00
N LEU A 129 7.50 -12.23 4.57
CA LEU A 129 8.67 -13.09 4.75
C LEU A 129 9.87 -12.66 3.90
N ASP A 130 9.64 -12.30 2.63
CA ASP A 130 10.65 -11.81 1.69
C ASP A 130 11.12 -10.37 2.02
N GLY A 131 10.34 -9.64 2.81
CA GLY A 131 10.52 -8.22 3.10
C GLY A 131 11.71 -7.94 4.02
N VAL A 132 12.92 -8.09 3.51
CA VAL A 132 14.18 -7.90 4.25
C VAL A 132 14.87 -6.61 3.83
N LEU A 133 15.20 -5.76 4.80
CA LEU A 133 16.06 -4.61 4.59
C LEU A 133 17.44 -4.86 5.21
N LEU A 134 18.47 -4.97 4.36
CA LEU A 134 19.85 -5.07 4.80
C LEU A 134 20.40 -3.68 5.15
N ALA A 135 21.15 -3.56 6.25
CA ALA A 135 21.71 -2.28 6.68
C ALA A 135 22.58 -1.60 5.58
N ASP A 136 23.36 -2.38 4.85
CA ASP A 136 24.19 -1.88 3.74
C ASP A 136 23.38 -1.26 2.60
N ARG A 137 22.11 -1.67 2.45
CA ARG A 137 21.21 -1.07 1.48
C ARG A 137 21.01 0.42 1.77
N LEU A 138 21.02 0.85 3.03
CA LEU A 138 20.90 2.26 3.42
C LEU A 138 22.05 3.10 2.87
N LEU A 139 23.27 2.57 2.90
CA LEU A 139 24.48 3.26 2.45
C LEU A 139 24.52 3.46 0.93
N THR A 140 23.80 2.62 0.19
CA THR A 140 23.79 2.60 -1.29
C THR A 140 22.54 3.24 -1.89
N MET A 141 21.57 3.65 -1.07
CA MET A 141 20.27 4.15 -1.51
C MET A 141 20.32 5.64 -1.88
N ARG A 142 20.80 5.93 -3.09
CA ARG A 142 21.04 7.31 -3.56
C ARG A 142 19.96 7.87 -4.49
N SER A 143 19.10 7.02 -5.05
CA SER A 143 18.08 7.42 -6.02
C SER A 143 16.78 7.81 -5.36
N ARG A 144 16.29 9.02 -5.66
CA ARG A 144 14.95 9.50 -5.25
C ARG A 144 13.78 8.68 -5.80
N LEU A 145 14.05 7.80 -6.79
CA LEU A 145 13.05 6.90 -7.39
C LEU A 145 12.95 5.56 -6.65
N SER A 146 13.92 5.21 -5.79
CA SER A 146 13.86 3.96 -5.02
C SER A 146 12.67 4.00 -4.05
N ALA A 147 11.92 2.90 -3.98
CA ALA A 147 10.83 2.76 -3.05
C ALA A 147 11.32 2.84 -1.61
N ALA A 148 12.39 2.11 -1.29
CA ALA A 148 12.98 2.17 0.04
C ALA A 148 13.42 3.60 0.40
N TYR A 149 13.95 4.38 -0.56
CA TYR A 149 14.35 5.78 -0.31
C TYR A 149 13.18 6.64 0.12
N LYS A 150 12.09 6.57 -0.66
CA LYS A 150 10.85 7.28 -0.33
C LYS A 150 10.24 6.77 0.97
N GLY A 151 10.32 5.47 1.22
CA GLY A 151 9.83 4.87 2.46
C GLY A 151 10.56 5.41 3.68
N PHE A 152 11.89 5.51 3.63
CA PHE A 152 12.68 6.16 4.68
C PHE A 152 12.32 7.62 4.86
N HIS A 153 12.17 8.36 3.75
CA HIS A 153 11.74 9.75 3.82
C HIS A 153 10.41 9.91 4.56
N VAL A 154 9.43 9.06 4.25
CA VAL A 154 8.11 9.04 4.92
C VAL A 154 8.22 8.68 6.40
N LEU A 155 8.99 7.64 6.75
CA LEU A 155 9.17 7.26 8.15
C LEU A 155 9.88 8.35 8.96
N LEU A 156 10.90 9.01 8.38
CA LEU A 156 11.56 10.13 9.05
C LEU A 156 10.57 11.27 9.33
N MET A 157 9.70 11.61 8.37
CA MET A 157 8.65 12.61 8.60
C MET A 157 7.69 12.15 9.71
N ARG A 158 7.33 10.87 9.75
CA ARG A 158 6.48 10.29 10.80
C ARG A 158 7.11 10.34 12.18
N GLU A 159 8.42 10.14 12.29
CA GLU A 159 9.18 10.24 13.55
C GLU A 159 9.53 11.70 13.93
N GLY A 160 8.96 12.68 13.23
CA GLY A 160 9.10 14.09 13.57
C GLY A 160 10.43 14.72 13.14
N ALA A 161 11.02 14.24 12.04
CA ALA A 161 12.21 14.84 11.46
C ALA A 161 12.05 16.36 11.28
N ARG A 162 13.13 17.09 11.57
CA ARG A 162 13.15 18.55 11.54
C ARG A 162 13.83 19.04 10.28
N ASP A 163 13.29 20.11 9.72
CA ASP A 163 13.92 20.82 8.62
C ASP A 163 15.25 21.43 9.09
N PHE A 164 16.36 21.08 8.43
CA PHE A 164 17.70 21.53 8.85
C PHE A 164 17.87 23.05 8.82
N ARG A 165 17.11 23.77 7.97
CA ARG A 165 17.21 25.23 7.85
C ARG A 165 16.41 25.97 8.93
N SER A 166 15.18 25.53 9.18
CA SER A 166 14.25 26.24 10.09
C SER A 166 14.11 25.60 11.47
N GLY A 167 14.61 24.37 11.66
CA GLY A 167 14.43 23.59 12.90
C GLY A 167 12.99 23.14 13.17
N GLN A 168 12.05 23.49 12.29
CA GLN A 168 10.64 23.12 12.43
C GLN A 168 10.45 21.63 12.14
N THR A 169 9.61 20.98 12.94
CA THR A 169 9.15 19.62 12.66
C THR A 169 8.32 19.62 11.39
N TYR A 170 8.50 18.59 10.58
CA TYR A 170 7.67 18.38 9.40
C TYR A 170 6.31 17.82 9.83
N ASP A 171 5.32 18.69 10.03
CA ASP A 171 3.93 18.32 10.29
C ASP A 171 3.03 18.69 9.10
N GLN A 172 1.86 18.05 8.99
CA GLN A 172 0.84 18.30 7.95
C GLN A 172 0.54 19.80 7.80
N THR A 173 0.51 20.53 8.91
CA THR A 173 0.27 21.98 8.93
C THR A 173 1.35 22.74 8.15
N VAL A 174 2.63 22.41 8.39
CA VAL A 174 3.79 23.02 7.71
C VAL A 174 3.85 22.56 6.25
N PHE A 175 3.49 21.30 5.98
CA PHE A 175 3.47 20.73 4.64
C PHE A 175 2.52 21.46 3.69
N PHE A 176 1.25 21.60 4.11
CA PHE A 176 0.24 22.28 3.29
C PHE A 176 0.49 23.79 3.25
N ALA A 177 0.96 24.41 4.34
CA ALA A 177 1.31 25.83 4.31
C ALA A 177 2.46 26.17 3.32
N LYS A 178 3.36 25.22 3.04
CA LYS A 178 4.49 25.39 2.11
C LYS A 178 4.19 24.89 0.69
N ASP A 179 3.03 24.31 0.40
CA ASP A 179 2.66 23.84 -0.94
C ASP A 179 1.64 24.80 -1.59
N PRO A 180 2.05 25.60 -2.59
CA PRO A 180 1.16 26.53 -3.29
C PRO A 180 -0.02 25.87 -4.00
N ARG A 181 -0.02 24.53 -4.15
CA ARG A 181 -1.07 23.74 -4.82
C ARG A 181 -2.04 23.05 -3.86
N SER A 182 -1.82 23.19 -2.55
CA SER A 182 -2.58 22.46 -1.53
C SER A 182 -3.92 23.07 -1.13
N GLU A 183 -4.17 24.34 -1.46
CA GLU A 183 -5.44 25.03 -1.21
C GLU A 183 -6.62 24.25 -1.80
N THR A 184 -6.40 23.61 -2.96
CA THR A 184 -7.38 22.78 -3.68
C THR A 184 -7.69 21.43 -3.04
N LEU A 185 -6.85 20.92 -2.13
CA LEU A 185 -7.00 19.60 -1.50
C LEU A 185 -7.69 19.65 -0.13
N ARG A 186 -7.72 20.82 0.52
CA ARG A 186 -8.37 21.00 1.84
C ARG A 186 -9.90 20.94 1.80
N GLN A 187 -10.52 21.10 0.63
CA GLN A 187 -11.98 21.19 0.50
C GLN A 187 -12.65 19.95 -0.13
N ARG A 188 -11.92 18.87 -0.40
CA ARG A 188 -12.47 17.74 -1.18
C ARG A 188 -12.66 16.40 -0.46
N PHE A 189 -12.25 16.25 0.80
CA PHE A 189 -12.59 15.08 1.63
C PHE A 189 -12.60 15.43 3.11
#